data_AF-A0A6D2LGA1-F1
#
_entry.id   AF-A0A6D2LGA1-F1
#
_cell.length_a   1.000
_cell.length_b   1.000
_cell.length_c   1.000
_cell.angle_alpha   90.00
_cell.angle_beta   90.00
_cell.angle_gamma   90.00
#
_symmetry.space_group_name_H-M   'P 1'
#
loop_
_entity.id
_entity.type
_entity.pdbx_description
1 polymer ?
#
loop_
_entity_poly.entity_id
_entity_poly.type
_entity_poly.pdbx_seq_one_letter_code
_entity_poly.pdbx_strand_id
1 'polypeptide(L)'
;MNGPKAMEGSAEEEKFSDLREEEIQRQLKQLIKTPVKTFHLPNGDIIDCIRLTDQPAFDNPLLKGHKIQMRPSSFPFGAPNEAQSSQQSYSRDGVEHSLGQIDCPKCPKFTVPIIRTTREGIIRRANGIKKAFPPTID
;
A
#
# COMPACT_ATOMS: atom_id res chain seq x y z
N MET A 1 -50.01 28.12 22.70
CA MET A 1 -50.20 27.51 21.36
C MET A 1 -49.00 27.85 20.50
N ASN A 2 -48.45 26.81 19.88
CA ASN A 2 -47.53 26.81 18.74
C ASN A 2 -46.15 27.44 18.94
N GLY A 3 -45.20 26.62 19.41
CA GLY A 3 -43.78 26.81 19.09
C GLY A 3 -43.52 26.41 17.63
N PRO A 4 -42.50 26.99 16.97
CA PRO A 4 -42.07 26.50 15.67
C PRO A 4 -41.36 25.15 15.82
N LYS A 5 -41.98 24.20 15.13
CA LYS A 5 -41.64 22.82 14.86
C LYS A 5 -40.24 22.70 14.24
N ALA A 6 -39.42 21.77 14.75
CA ALA A 6 -38.19 21.35 14.10
C ALA A 6 -38.51 20.72 12.74
N MET A 7 -37.74 21.07 11.70
CA MET A 7 -37.89 20.51 10.36
C MET A 7 -36.51 20.14 9.78
N GLU A 8 -36.43 18.86 9.41
CA GLU A 8 -35.59 18.20 8.40
C GLU A 8 -34.07 18.13 8.61
N GLY A 9 -33.64 16.98 9.13
CA GLY A 9 -32.23 16.57 9.20
C GLY A 9 -31.93 15.15 8.68
N SER A 10 -32.84 14.45 7.99
CA SER A 10 -32.61 13.03 7.65
C SER A 10 -32.28 12.74 6.18
N ALA A 11 -32.65 13.59 5.22
CA ALA A 11 -32.43 13.29 3.80
C ALA A 11 -31.05 13.78 3.30
N GLU A 12 -30.55 14.89 3.84
CA GLU A 12 -29.28 15.47 3.42
C GLU A 12 -28.07 14.78 4.07
N GLU A 13 -28.20 14.33 5.32
CA GLU A 13 -27.15 13.57 6.03
C GLU A 13 -26.94 12.18 5.40
N GLU A 14 -28.03 11.47 5.08
CA GLU A 14 -27.98 10.18 4.39
C GLU A 14 -27.31 10.30 3.01
N LYS A 15 -27.70 11.31 2.22
CA LYS A 15 -27.12 11.58 0.90
C LYS A 15 -25.63 11.94 0.97
N PHE A 16 -25.20 12.68 1.99
CA PHE A 16 -23.78 12.96 2.22
C PHE A 16 -23.00 11.70 2.62
N SER A 17 -23.62 10.81 3.40
CA SER A 17 -23.04 9.52 3.76
C SER A 17 -22.85 8.60 2.55
N ASP A 18 -23.81 8.57 1.64
CA ASP A 18 -23.77 7.78 0.41
C ASP A 18 -22.67 8.25 -0.53
N LEU A 19 -22.59 9.56 -0.79
CA LEU A 19 -21.52 10.15 -1.61
C LEU A 19 -20.12 9.85 -1.04
N ARG A 20 -20.00 9.82 0.29
CA ARG A 20 -18.76 9.46 0.97
C ARG A 20 -18.42 7.98 0.79
N GLU A 21 -19.41 7.10 0.84
CA GLU A 21 -19.19 5.66 0.65
C GLU A 21 -18.83 5.33 -0.80
N GLU A 22 -19.50 5.95 -1.77
CA GLU A 22 -19.17 5.81 -3.20
C GLU A 22 -17.72 6.23 -3.49
N GLU A 23 -17.27 7.35 -2.91
CA GLU A 23 -15.89 7.81 -3.05
C GLU A 23 -14.89 6.84 -2.41
N ILE A 24 -15.21 6.29 -1.24
CA ILE A 24 -14.38 5.24 -0.60
C ILE A 24 -14.30 4.00 -1.50
N GLN A 25 -15.42 3.53 -2.05
CA GLN A 25 -15.44 2.38 -2.94
C GLN A 25 -14.65 2.63 -4.22
N ARG A 26 -14.75 3.84 -4.80
CA ARG A 26 -13.96 4.26 -5.96
C ARG A 26 -12.47 4.20 -5.66
N GLN A 27 -12.04 4.72 -4.50
CA GLN A 27 -10.64 4.66 -4.08
C GLN A 27 -10.16 3.22 -3.84
N LEU A 28 -10.99 2.37 -3.20
CA LEU A 28 -10.65 0.97 -3.00
C LEU A 28 -10.43 0.24 -4.33
N LYS A 29 -11.30 0.46 -5.32
CA LYS A 29 -11.16 -0.12 -6.66
C LYS A 29 -9.89 0.33 -7.38
N GLN A 30 -9.42 1.56 -7.14
CA GLN A 30 -8.18 2.08 -7.73
C GLN A 30 -6.93 1.52 -7.05
N LEU A 31 -6.96 1.41 -5.71
CA LEU A 31 -5.79 1.01 -4.92
C LEU A 31 -5.59 -0.50 -4.86
N ILE A 32 -6.66 -1.28 -4.91
CA ILE A 32 -6.59 -2.74 -4.82
C ILE A 32 -6.33 -3.33 -6.21
N LYS A 33 -5.26 -4.12 -6.30
CA LYS A 33 -4.85 -4.84 -7.50
C LYS A 33 -5.01 -6.34 -7.27
N THR A 34 -5.21 -7.10 -8.34
CA THR A 34 -5.33 -8.57 -8.22
C THR A 34 -4.01 -9.16 -7.71
N PRO A 35 -4.00 -9.81 -6.53
CA PRO A 35 -2.78 -10.39 -5.99
C PRO A 35 -2.43 -11.69 -6.71
N VAL A 36 -1.12 -11.91 -6.86
CA VAL A 36 -0.55 -13.23 -7.21
C VAL A 36 -0.56 -14.13 -5.97
N LYS A 37 -0.33 -13.54 -4.80
CA LYS A 37 -0.34 -14.23 -3.51
C LYS A 37 -0.76 -13.27 -2.41
N THR A 38 -1.49 -13.77 -1.42
CA THR A 38 -1.96 -12.99 -0.28
C THR A 38 -1.49 -13.64 1.01
N PHE A 39 -1.15 -12.81 1.99
CA PHE A 39 -0.73 -13.21 3.33
C PHE A 39 -1.49 -12.40 4.37
N HIS A 40 -1.85 -13.06 5.47
CA HIS A 40 -2.51 -12.44 6.62
C HIS A 40 -1.51 -12.34 7.75
N LEU A 41 -1.31 -11.15 8.27
CA LEU A 41 -0.43 -10.92 9.41
C LEU A 41 -1.20 -11.07 10.73
N PRO A 42 -0.51 -11.40 11.84
CA PRO A 42 -1.13 -11.49 13.17
C PRO A 42 -1.82 -10.20 13.63
N ASN A 43 -1.34 -9.05 13.15
CA ASN A 43 -1.88 -7.73 13.48
C ASN A 43 -3.15 -7.36 12.67
N GLY A 44 -3.68 -8.28 11.86
CA GLY A 44 -4.86 -8.08 11.02
C GLY A 44 -4.59 -7.38 9.68
N ASP A 45 -3.35 -6.99 9.39
CA ASP A 45 -3.00 -6.48 8.07
C ASP A 45 -2.95 -7.62 7.05
N ILE A 46 -3.32 -7.30 5.81
CA ILE A 46 -3.22 -8.21 4.67
C ILE A 46 -2.13 -7.70 3.74
N ILE A 47 -1.18 -8.55 3.39
CA ILE A 47 -0.14 -8.27 2.40
C ILE A 47 -0.48 -9.00 1.10
N ASP A 48 -0.54 -8.24 0.02
CA ASP A 48 -0.71 -8.74 -1.33
C ASP A 48 0.60 -8.64 -2.11
N CYS A 49 1.10 -9.76 -2.61
CA CYS A 49 2.14 -9.76 -3.63
C CYS A 49 1.49 -9.52 -4.98
N ILE A 50 1.80 -8.39 -5.59
CA ILE A 50 1.30 -8.02 -6.92
C ILE A 50 2.45 -7.95 -7.90
N ARG A 51 2.17 -8.12 -9.20
CA ARG A 51 3.21 -8.00 -10.23
C ARG A 51 3.85 -6.62 -10.19
N LEU A 52 5.17 -6.57 -10.44
CA LEU A 52 5.93 -5.31 -10.48
C LEU A 52 5.28 -4.27 -11.40
N THR A 53 4.74 -4.67 -12.53
CA THR A 53 4.09 -3.81 -13.53
C THR A 53 2.72 -3.28 -13.12
N ASP A 54 2.10 -3.91 -12.12
CA ASP A 54 0.70 -3.68 -11.77
C ASP A 54 0.57 -2.84 -10.50
N GLN A 55 1.68 -2.25 -10.04
CA GLN A 55 1.69 -1.37 -8.87
C GLN A 55 0.72 -0.20 -9.07
N PRO A 56 -0.05 0.19 -8.03
CA PRO A 56 -0.97 1.33 -8.12
C PRO A 56 -0.30 2.63 -8.60
N ALA A 57 1.00 2.81 -8.32
CA ALA A 57 1.74 3.98 -8.79
C ALA A 57 1.74 4.10 -10.34
N PHE A 58 1.73 2.99 -11.07
CA PHE A 58 1.74 2.99 -12.54
C PHE A 58 0.38 3.35 -13.16
N ASP A 59 -0.68 3.51 -12.37
CA ASP A 59 -1.93 4.12 -12.84
C ASP A 59 -1.77 5.63 -13.06
N ASN A 60 -0.71 6.24 -12.52
CA ASN A 60 -0.40 7.63 -12.79
C ASN A 60 -0.02 7.80 -14.28
N PRO A 61 -0.71 8.67 -15.05
CA PRO A 61 -0.41 8.89 -16.46
C PRO A 61 1.05 9.22 -16.76
N LEU A 62 1.74 9.92 -15.84
CA LEU A 62 3.15 10.28 -15.99
C LEU A 62 4.10 9.09 -15.87
N LEU A 63 3.65 7.98 -15.27
CA LEU A 63 4.41 6.75 -15.12
C LEU A 63 3.97 5.66 -16.12
N LYS A 64 3.05 5.98 -17.03
CA LYS A 64 2.58 5.05 -18.06
C LYS A 64 3.73 4.69 -19.01
N GLY A 65 3.98 3.40 -19.17
CA GLY A 65 5.07 2.90 -20.02
C GLY A 65 6.47 3.06 -19.41
N HIS A 66 6.56 3.42 -18.13
CA HIS A 66 7.84 3.49 -17.44
C HIS A 66 8.54 2.13 -17.42
N LYS A 67 9.77 2.07 -17.94
CA LYS A 67 10.61 0.86 -17.89
C LYS A 67 11.22 0.72 -16.50
N ILE A 68 10.72 -0.25 -15.74
CA ILE A 68 11.28 -0.58 -14.43
C ILE A 68 12.73 -1.04 -14.61
N GLN A 69 13.66 -0.34 -13.95
CA GLN A 69 15.07 -0.70 -13.94
C GLN A 69 15.35 -1.61 -12.74
N MET A 70 15.89 -2.79 -13.02
CA MET A 70 16.31 -3.74 -11.98
C MET A 70 17.80 -3.57 -11.71
N ARG A 71 18.24 -3.98 -10.52
CA ARG A 71 19.68 -4.05 -10.22
C ARG A 71 20.38 -4.88 -11.30
N PRO A 72 21.43 -4.35 -11.94
CA PRO A 72 22.12 -5.07 -13.00
C PRO A 72 22.84 -6.31 -12.44
N SER A 73 22.97 -7.35 -13.26
CA SER A 73 23.71 -8.58 -12.90
C SER A 73 25.21 -8.34 -12.81
N SER A 74 25.72 -7.33 -13.51
CA SER A 74 27.12 -6.92 -13.51
C SER A 74 27.19 -5.43 -13.82
N PHE A 75 28.20 -4.75 -13.28
CA PHE A 75 28.51 -3.38 -13.66
C PHE A 75 29.38 -3.38 -14.93
N PRO A 76 29.21 -2.40 -15.83
CA PRO A 76 30.09 -2.26 -16.98
C PRO A 76 31.54 -2.06 -16.53
N PHE A 77 32.47 -2.63 -17.30
CA PHE A 77 33.91 -2.53 -17.03
C PHE A 77 34.35 -1.06 -16.98
N GLY A 78 34.99 -0.64 -15.89
CA GLY A 78 35.47 0.74 -15.70
C GLY A 78 34.54 1.68 -14.91
N ALA A 79 33.38 1.21 -14.40
CA ALA A 79 32.59 1.98 -13.45
C ALA A 79 33.35 2.15 -12.12
N PRO A 80 33.34 3.35 -11.48
CA PRO A 80 34.04 3.57 -10.22
C PRO A 80 33.59 2.58 -9.13
N ASN A 81 34.57 1.98 -8.45
CA ASN A 81 34.40 0.91 -7.47
C ASN A 81 33.64 1.34 -6.18
N GLU A 82 33.25 2.61 -6.05
CA GLU A 82 32.53 3.14 -4.89
C GLU A 82 31.15 2.49 -4.69
N ALA A 83 30.55 1.94 -5.76
CA ALA A 83 29.29 1.19 -5.69
C ALA A 83 29.43 -0.21 -5.04
N GLN A 84 30.65 -0.66 -4.72
CA GLN A 84 30.88 -1.95 -4.04
C GLN A 84 30.83 -1.85 -2.50
N SER A 85 30.88 -0.65 -1.91
CA SER A 85 30.85 -0.48 -0.45
C SER A 85 29.46 -0.72 0.17
N SER A 86 28.40 -0.70 -0.64
CA SER A 86 27.04 -1.09 -0.23
C SER A 86 26.71 -2.54 -0.62
N GLN A 87 27.70 -3.43 -0.53
CA GLN A 87 27.49 -4.88 -0.44
C GLN A 87 26.85 -5.25 0.92
N GLN A 88 25.70 -4.67 1.24
CA GLN A 88 24.73 -5.43 2.02
C GLN A 88 24.13 -6.44 1.05
N SER A 89 24.49 -7.70 1.23
CA SER A 89 23.83 -8.84 0.62
C SER A 89 22.37 -8.85 1.07
N TYR A 90 21.51 -8.09 0.40
CA TYR A 90 20.08 -8.37 0.40
C TYR A 90 19.95 -9.65 -0.43
N SER A 91 20.02 -10.78 0.26
CA SER A 91 19.84 -12.10 -0.31
C SER A 91 18.66 -12.07 -1.27
N ARG A 92 18.87 -12.60 -2.48
CA ARG A 92 17.84 -12.83 -3.50
C ARG A 92 16.68 -13.70 -2.96
N ASP A 93 16.89 -14.32 -1.81
CA ASP A 93 15.91 -14.98 -0.96
C ASP A 93 15.45 -14.05 0.18
N GLY A 94 14.55 -13.12 -0.13
CA GLY A 94 13.86 -12.31 0.87
C GLY A 94 14.74 -11.19 1.43
N VAL A 95 14.44 -9.97 1.00
CA VAL A 95 14.84 -8.82 1.79
C VAL A 95 14.02 -8.89 3.07
N GLU A 96 14.62 -9.36 4.17
CA GLU A 96 14.13 -9.06 5.51
C GLU A 96 14.27 -7.54 5.70
N HIS A 97 13.29 -6.79 5.19
CA HIS A 97 12.98 -5.51 5.80
C HIS A 97 12.38 -5.87 7.16
N SER A 98 13.21 -5.92 8.18
CA SER A 98 12.82 -6.10 9.58
C SER A 98 12.00 -4.89 10.02
N LEU A 99 10.72 -4.88 9.63
CA LEU A 99 9.66 -4.11 10.27
C LEU A 99 9.31 -4.84 11.57
N GLY A 100 10.24 -4.84 12.52
CA GLY A 100 10.17 -5.75 13.67
C GLY A 100 10.22 -7.21 13.23
N GLN A 101 10.21 -8.11 14.20
CA GLN A 101 10.25 -9.56 14.05
C GLN A 101 8.93 -10.13 13.49
N ILE A 102 8.43 -9.55 12.41
CA ILE A 102 7.34 -10.10 11.60
C ILE A 102 8.02 -10.58 10.33
N ASP A 103 8.15 -11.90 10.18
CA ASP A 103 8.61 -12.52 8.94
C ASP A 103 7.78 -11.96 7.78
N CYS A 104 8.36 -11.01 7.04
CA CYS A 104 7.67 -10.46 5.89
C CYS A 104 7.59 -11.58 4.86
N PRO A 105 6.39 -12.00 4.47
CA PRO A 105 6.25 -13.16 3.62
C PRO A 105 6.96 -12.94 2.29
N LYS A 106 7.83 -13.89 1.92
CA LYS A 106 8.62 -13.80 0.68
C LYS A 106 7.68 -13.85 -0.53
N CYS A 107 7.57 -12.71 -1.21
CA CYS A 107 6.83 -12.61 -2.47
C CYS A 107 7.58 -13.34 -3.60
N PRO A 108 6.85 -13.96 -4.56
CA PRO A 108 7.46 -14.54 -5.76
C PRO A 108 8.33 -13.55 -6.53
N LYS A 109 9.27 -14.06 -7.34
CA LYS A 109 10.08 -13.19 -8.22
C LYS A 109 9.18 -12.35 -9.12
N PHE A 110 9.63 -11.12 -9.41
CA PHE A 110 8.91 -10.13 -10.22
C PHE A 110 7.57 -9.64 -9.61
N THR A 111 7.42 -9.79 -8.30
CA THR A 111 6.29 -9.23 -7.54
C THR A 111 6.79 -8.36 -6.39
N VAL A 112 5.93 -7.49 -5.89
CA VAL A 112 6.21 -6.63 -4.72
C VAL A 112 5.13 -6.82 -3.66
N PRO A 113 5.49 -6.85 -2.36
CA PRO A 113 4.53 -6.86 -1.28
C PRO A 113 3.87 -5.48 -1.14
N ILE A 114 2.55 -5.44 -1.11
CA ILE A 114 1.75 -4.24 -0.84
C ILE A 114 0.78 -4.54 0.29
N ILE A 115 0.76 -3.69 1.32
CA ILE A 115 -0.26 -3.76 2.37
C ILE A 115 -1.61 -3.34 1.77
N ARG A 116 -2.61 -4.22 1.85
CA ARG A 116 -3.95 -3.99 1.31
C ARG A 116 -4.59 -2.79 1.99
N THR A 117 -5.12 -1.88 1.18
CA THR A 117 -5.91 -0.76 1.69
C THR A 117 -7.30 -1.24 2.09
N THR A 118 -7.73 -0.94 3.31
CA THR A 118 -9.10 -1.18 3.78
C THR A 118 -9.91 0.13 3.83
N ARG A 119 -11.23 0.01 3.94
CA ARG A 119 -12.15 1.15 4.13
C ARG A 119 -11.72 2.02 5.32
N GLU A 120 -11.44 1.38 6.45
CA GLU A 120 -10.99 2.04 7.68
C GLU A 120 -9.63 2.71 7.46
N GLY A 121 -8.76 2.09 6.66
CA GLY A 121 -7.47 2.66 6.26
C GLY A 121 -7.60 3.94 5.41
N ILE A 122 -8.63 4.05 4.57
CA ILE A 122 -8.94 5.27 3.81
C ILE A 122 -9.47 6.35 4.75
N ILE A 123 -10.47 6.04 5.57
CA ILE A 123 -11.08 6.97 6.53
C ILE A 123 -10.02 7.52 7.50
N ARG A 124 -9.18 6.64 8.05
CA ARG A 124 -8.11 7.00 8.98
C ARG A 124 -7.12 7.98 8.35
N ARG A 125 -6.69 7.73 7.09
CA ARG A 125 -5.79 8.63 6.35
C ARG A 125 -6.43 9.96 6.03
N ALA A 126 -7.70 9.98 5.62
CA ALA A 126 -8.45 11.20 5.37
C ALA A 126 -8.55 12.08 6.63
N ASN A 127 -8.60 11.47 7.81
CA ASN A 127 -8.59 12.16 9.10
C ASN A 127 -7.16 12.51 9.61
N GLY A 128 -6.11 12.27 8.81
CA GLY A 128 -4.72 12.59 9.18
C GLY A 128 -4.11 11.66 10.24
N ILE A 129 -4.77 10.54 10.57
CA ILE A 129 -4.32 9.63 11.62
C ILE A 129 -3.30 8.64 11.03
N LYS A 130 -2.09 8.62 11.58
CA LYS A 130 -1.05 7.65 11.20
C LYS A 130 -1.30 6.33 11.93
N LYS A 131 -1.15 5.19 11.24
CA LYS A 131 -1.13 3.89 11.93
C LYS A 131 0.16 3.84 12.74
N ALA A 132 0.05 3.65 14.05
CA ALA A 132 1.23 3.39 14.87
C ALA A 132 1.88 2.10 14.37
N PHE A 133 3.18 2.14 14.07
CA PHE A 133 3.94 0.91 13.94
C PHE A 133 3.93 0.24 15.31
N PRO A 134 3.63 -1.07 15.40
CA PRO A 134 3.73 -1.76 16.68
C PRO A 134 5.15 -1.53 17.22
N PRO A 135 5.32 -1.29 18.53
CA PRO A 135 6.65 -1.22 19.11
C PRO A 135 7.39 -2.51 18.75
N THR A 136 8.65 -2.38 18.34
CA THR A 136 9.53 -3.53 18.22
C THR A 136 9.58 -4.20 19.58
N ILE A 137 9.18 -5.47 19.65
CA ILE A 137 9.44 -6.28 20.84
C ILE A 137 10.94 -6.64 20.72
N ASP A 138 11.73 -6.10 21.65
CA ASP A 138 13.18 -6.35 21.76
C ASP A 138 13.49 -7.82 22.08
#